data_AF-A0A8X7TTQ3-F1
#
_entry.id   AF-A0A8X7TTQ3-F1
#
_cell.length_a   1.000
_cell.length_b   1.000
_cell.length_c   1.000
_cell.angle_alpha   90.00
_cell.angle_beta   90.00
_cell.angle_gamma   90.00
#
_symmetry.space_group_name_H-M   'P 1'
#
loop_
_entity.id
_entity.type
_entity.pdbx_description
1 polymer ?
#
loop_
_entity_poly.entity_id
_entity_poly.type
_entity_poly.pdbx_seq_one_letter_code
_entity_poly.pdbx_strand_id
1 'polypeptide(L)'
;MNGPPENDLCSICHSHFTAPCQANCSHWFCGNCIMLVWRHGSTLQPCKCPLCRRPISLLVPTEDTIRNRSDSAVSEVLANLETYNRYFGGRSTSLIQRMQDLPFLLRRLLREMMDSQRTLPLVIRARVYIAMILSVVYIVSPIDIIPEGVLGVVGLLDDLLIALICFLHVAALYRSVLYFRHAGS
;
A
#
# COMPACT_ATOMS: atom_id res chain seq x y z
N MET A 1 -2.04 -3.02 -12.91
CA MET A 1 -1.62 -1.61 -12.72
C MET A 1 -1.23 -1.05 -14.07
N ASN A 2 -1.77 0.10 -14.46
CA ASN A 2 -1.18 0.94 -15.50
C ASN A 2 0.19 1.38 -14.96
N GLY A 3 1.23 1.24 -15.76
CA GLY A 3 2.62 1.49 -15.35
C GLY A 3 2.91 2.93 -14.89
N PRO A 4 4.18 3.34 -14.82
CA PRO A 4 4.53 4.74 -14.62
C PRO A 4 3.83 5.64 -15.66
N PRO A 5 3.57 6.93 -15.35
CA PRO A 5 2.96 7.87 -16.29
C PRO A 5 3.69 7.89 -17.65
N GLU A 6 2.96 8.05 -18.76
CA GLU A 6 3.47 7.81 -20.13
C GLU A 6 4.67 8.67 -20.56
N ASN A 7 5.02 9.72 -19.80
CA ASN A 7 6.19 10.57 -20.04
C ASN A 7 7.13 10.71 -18.83
N ASP A 8 6.93 9.91 -17.78
CA ASP A 8 7.84 9.94 -16.63
C ASP A 8 9.14 9.18 -16.97
N LEU A 9 10.24 9.65 -16.38
CA LEU A 9 11.55 9.00 -16.43
C LEU A 9 11.96 8.59 -15.02
N CYS A 10 12.80 7.56 -14.93
CA CYS A 10 13.35 7.19 -13.63
C CYS A 10 14.29 8.28 -13.13
N SER A 11 14.04 8.81 -11.93
CA SER A 11 14.83 9.89 -11.36
C SER A 11 16.24 9.49 -10.90
N ILE A 12 16.66 8.24 -11.13
CA ILE A 12 17.98 7.72 -10.76
C ILE A 12 18.86 7.57 -12.01
N CYS A 13 18.37 6.88 -13.04
CA CYS A 13 19.10 6.71 -14.31
C CYS A 13 18.73 7.74 -15.39
N HIS A 14 17.72 8.58 -15.15
CA HIS A 14 17.22 9.59 -16.08
C HIS A 14 16.79 9.02 -17.44
N SER A 15 16.37 7.76 -17.48
CA SER A 15 15.90 7.05 -18.67
C SER A 15 14.50 6.46 -18.48
N HIS A 16 13.95 5.89 -19.56
CA HIS A 16 12.73 5.09 -19.49
C HIS A 16 12.86 3.96 -18.47
N PHE A 17 11.72 3.59 -17.88
CA PHE A 17 11.69 2.58 -16.83
C PHE A 17 11.94 1.18 -17.39
N THR A 18 12.94 0.49 -16.84
CA THR A 18 13.17 -0.94 -17.02
C THR A 18 12.73 -1.68 -15.77
N ALA A 19 11.84 -2.66 -15.92
CA ALA A 19 11.21 -3.37 -14.79
C ALA A 19 10.70 -2.40 -13.69
N PRO A 20 9.73 -1.51 -14.03
CA PRO A 20 9.28 -0.47 -13.11
C PRO A 20 8.67 -1.04 -11.83
N CYS A 21 9.03 -0.42 -10.71
CA CYS A 21 8.46 -0.66 -9.40
C CYS A 21 8.04 0.66 -8.73
N GLN A 22 6.98 0.59 -7.93
CA GLN A 22 6.42 1.71 -7.19
C GLN A 22 6.74 1.58 -5.70
N ALA A 23 7.20 2.66 -5.08
CA ALA A 23 7.41 2.73 -3.64
C ALA A 23 6.10 3.02 -2.88
N ASN A 24 6.07 2.75 -1.57
CA ASN A 24 4.97 3.13 -0.65
C ASN A 24 4.67 4.65 -0.64
N CYS A 25 5.60 5.49 -1.10
CA CYS A 25 5.39 6.92 -1.28
C CYS A 25 4.86 7.31 -2.67
N SER A 26 4.39 6.35 -3.48
CA SER A 26 3.83 6.49 -4.84
C SER A 26 4.81 6.82 -5.97
N HIS A 27 6.07 7.10 -5.67
CA HIS A 27 7.12 7.33 -6.67
C HIS A 27 7.57 6.05 -7.37
N TRP A 28 7.95 6.20 -8.64
CA TRP A 28 8.35 5.12 -9.54
C TRP A 28 9.87 5.09 -9.76
N PHE A 29 10.43 3.89 -9.83
CA PHE A 29 11.85 3.66 -10.14
C PHE A 29 12.03 2.39 -10.97
N CYS A 30 13.12 2.31 -11.73
CA CYS A 30 13.59 1.02 -12.25
C CYS A 30 13.99 0.13 -11.08
N GLY A 31 13.65 -1.17 -11.12
CA GLY A 31 13.96 -2.08 -10.02
C GLY A 31 15.47 -2.13 -9.70
N ASN A 32 16.32 -2.23 -10.72
CA ASN A 32 17.79 -2.20 -10.52
C ASN A 32 18.30 -0.88 -9.95
N CYS A 33 17.73 0.25 -10.38
CA CYS A 33 18.17 1.56 -9.90
C CYS A 33 17.91 1.74 -8.40
N ILE A 34 16.71 1.41 -7.94
CA ILE A 34 16.39 1.56 -6.51
C ILE A 34 17.14 0.54 -5.64
N MET A 35 17.40 -0.66 -6.15
CA MET A 35 18.25 -1.65 -5.48
C MET A 35 19.70 -1.19 -5.38
N LEU A 36 20.24 -0.53 -6.40
CA LEU A 36 21.57 0.06 -6.35
C LEU A 36 21.67 1.15 -5.28
N VAL A 37 20.66 2.03 -5.19
CA VAL A 37 20.56 3.05 -4.13
C VAL A 37 20.56 2.42 -2.75
N TRP A 38 19.83 1.32 -2.56
CA TRP A 38 19.83 0.60 -1.30
C TRP A 38 21.19 -0.03 -0.97
N ARG A 39 21.83 -0.70 -1.94
CA ARG A 39 23.13 -1.38 -1.77
C ARG A 39 24.27 -0.39 -1.47
N HIS A 40 24.26 0.80 -2.06
CA HIS A 40 25.25 1.85 -1.77
C HIS A 40 24.98 2.60 -0.47
N GLY A 41 23.74 2.53 0.04
CA GLY A 41 23.40 3.10 1.33
C GLY A 41 23.77 2.19 2.50
N SER A 42 22.98 2.29 3.57
CA SER A 42 23.06 1.37 4.71
C SER A 42 22.13 0.20 4.46
N THR A 43 22.69 -0.97 4.11
CA THR A 43 21.91 -2.22 3.90
C THR A 43 21.10 -2.65 5.12
N LEU A 44 21.45 -2.17 6.32
CA LEU A 44 20.75 -2.39 7.59
C LEU A 44 19.46 -1.54 7.77
N GLN A 45 19.24 -0.54 6.93
CA GLN A 45 18.12 0.39 7.02
C GLN A 45 17.34 0.47 5.70
N PRO A 46 16.04 0.76 5.75
CA PRO A 46 15.26 1.03 4.53
C PRO A 46 15.90 2.17 3.74
N CYS A 47 15.98 2.03 2.42
CA CYS A 47 16.42 3.12 1.57
C CYS A 47 15.41 4.28 1.65
N LYS A 48 15.90 5.51 1.53
CA LYS A 48 15.05 6.69 1.46
C LYS A 48 14.72 6.98 0.01
N CYS A 49 13.49 7.39 -0.26
CA CYS A 49 13.07 7.80 -1.59
C CYS A 49 13.91 8.99 -2.07
N PRO A 50 14.55 8.92 -3.26
CA PRO A 50 15.31 10.04 -3.82
C PRO A 50 14.48 11.32 -4.02
N LEU A 51 13.17 11.20 -4.23
CA LEU A 51 12.28 12.33 -4.52
C LEU A 51 11.72 12.99 -3.25
N CYS A 52 11.21 12.20 -2.31
CA CYS A 52 10.52 12.73 -1.12
C CYS A 52 11.19 12.39 0.21
N ARG A 53 12.34 11.70 0.19
CA ARG A 53 13.16 11.33 1.37
C ARG A 53 12.46 10.44 2.41
N ARG A 54 11.23 9.99 2.15
CA ARG A 54 10.50 9.04 3.00
C ARG A 54 11.17 7.66 2.97
N PRO A 55 11.21 6.93 4.08
CA PRO A 55 11.72 5.56 4.09
C PRO A 55 10.83 4.65 3.24
N ILE A 56 11.46 3.85 2.38
CA ILE A 56 10.76 2.91 1.51
C ILE A 56 10.67 1.57 2.22
N SER A 57 9.49 1.23 2.75
CA SER A 57 9.28 -0.09 3.39
C SER A 57 8.78 -1.16 2.42
N LEU A 58 8.30 -0.76 1.25
CA LEU A 58 7.69 -1.66 0.27
C LEU A 58 7.92 -1.14 -1.15
N LEU A 59 8.38 -2.02 -2.02
CA LEU A 59 8.50 -1.81 -3.46
C LEU A 59 7.61 -2.80 -4.19
N VAL A 60 6.73 -2.30 -5.05
CA VAL A 60 5.77 -3.13 -5.78
C VAL A 60 6.05 -3.06 -7.27
N PRO A 61 6.47 -4.15 -7.92
CA PRO A 61 6.66 -4.18 -9.37
C PRO A 61 5.32 -4.08 -10.12
N THR A 62 5.36 -3.55 -11.34
CA THR A 62 4.18 -3.54 -12.24
C THR A 62 3.79 -4.96 -12.67
N GLU A 63 2.51 -5.14 -13.06
CA GLU A 63 2.00 -6.41 -13.59
C GLU A 63 2.78 -6.87 -14.84
N ASP A 64 3.16 -5.94 -15.71
CA ASP A 64 3.97 -6.24 -16.90
C ASP A 64 5.36 -6.76 -16.52
N THR A 65 5.96 -6.19 -15.47
CA THR A 65 7.24 -6.70 -14.94
C THR A 65 7.09 -8.10 -14.36
N ILE A 66 5.98 -8.38 -13.66
CA ILE A 66 5.70 -9.72 -13.11
C ILE A 66 5.46 -10.73 -14.23
N ARG A 67 4.72 -10.35 -15.28
CA ARG A 67 4.46 -11.21 -16.46
C ARG A 67 5.75 -11.57 -17.19
N ASN A 68 6.69 -10.65 -17.28
CA ASN A 68 7.99 -10.85 -17.92
C ASN A 68 9.02 -11.56 -17.02
N ARG A 69 8.59 -12.23 -15.93
CA ARG A 69 9.47 -13.01 -15.03
C ARG A 69 10.27 -14.11 -15.73
N SER A 70 9.86 -14.58 -16.91
CA SER A 70 10.61 -15.57 -17.68
C SER A 70 11.94 -15.04 -18.24
N ASP A 71 12.09 -13.72 -18.35
CA ASP A 71 13.36 -13.09 -18.68
C ASP A 71 14.29 -13.15 -17.46
N SER A 72 15.52 -13.64 -17.65
CA SER A 72 16.51 -13.78 -16.59
C SER A 72 16.86 -12.45 -15.93
N ALA A 73 16.94 -11.36 -16.71
CA ALA A 73 17.25 -10.03 -16.20
C ALA A 73 16.13 -9.48 -15.31
N VAL A 74 14.87 -9.72 -15.69
CA VAL A 74 13.70 -9.29 -14.90
C VAL A 74 13.51 -10.17 -13.66
N SER A 75 13.76 -11.48 -13.79
CA SER A 75 13.68 -12.42 -12.66
C SER A 75 14.64 -12.05 -11.54
N GLU A 76 15.88 -11.68 -11.87
CA GLU A 76 16.86 -11.22 -10.88
C GLU A 76 16.40 -9.94 -10.16
N VAL A 77 15.86 -8.98 -10.91
CA VAL A 77 15.30 -7.74 -10.34
C VAL A 77 14.19 -8.07 -9.35
N LEU A 78 13.24 -8.93 -9.75
CA LEU A 78 12.13 -9.34 -8.90
C LEU A 78 12.61 -10.03 -7.61
N ALA A 79 13.58 -10.93 -7.71
CA ALA A 79 14.14 -11.62 -6.53
C ALA A 79 14.80 -10.63 -5.54
N ASN A 80 15.51 -9.62 -6.05
CA ASN A 80 16.08 -8.56 -5.23
C ASN A 80 15.00 -7.72 -4.53
N LEU A 81 13.92 -7.37 -5.25
CA LEU A 81 12.80 -6.63 -4.69
C LEU A 81 12.05 -7.43 -3.61
N GLU A 82 11.81 -8.72 -3.85
CA GLU A 82 11.19 -9.62 -2.86
C GLU A 82 12.05 -9.74 -1.60
N THR A 83 13.36 -9.90 -1.77
CA THR A 83 14.33 -9.93 -0.66
C THR A 83 14.28 -8.63 0.14
N TYR A 84 14.30 -7.47 -0.52
CA TYR A 84 14.17 -6.17 0.12
C TYR A 84 12.86 -6.05 0.93
N ASN A 85 11.74 -6.44 0.31
CA ASN A 85 10.42 -6.40 0.95
C ASN A 85 10.34 -7.34 2.15
N ARG A 86 11.03 -8.49 2.13
CA ARG A 86 11.10 -9.41 3.27
C ARG A 86 11.87 -8.80 4.45
N TYR A 87 12.96 -8.09 4.18
CA TYR A 87 13.74 -7.43 5.24
C TYR A 87 13.03 -6.24 5.89
N PHE A 88 12.28 -5.44 5.11
CA PHE A 88 11.73 -4.17 5.60
C PHE A 88 10.20 -4.07 5.64
N GLY A 89 9.48 -4.95 4.94
CA GLY A 89 8.01 -4.89 4.82
C GLY A 89 7.27 -5.21 6.12
N GLY A 90 7.86 -6.04 6.99
CA GLY A 90 7.32 -6.38 8.31
C GLY A 90 7.77 -5.46 9.45
N ARG A 91 8.69 -4.52 9.21
CA ARG A 91 9.22 -3.64 10.26
C ARG A 91 8.14 -2.62 10.67
N SER A 92 7.86 -2.52 11.96
CA SER A 92 6.89 -1.58 12.52
C SER A 92 7.35 -0.13 12.26
N THR A 93 6.84 0.46 11.19
CA THR A 93 6.94 1.90 10.98
C THR A 93 6.19 2.61 12.10
N SER A 94 6.73 3.73 12.61
CA SER A 94 6.04 4.56 13.60
C SER A 94 4.61 4.89 13.13
N LEU A 95 3.67 5.09 14.06
CA LEU A 95 2.27 5.38 13.75
C LEU A 95 2.13 6.56 12.76
N ILE A 96 2.98 7.58 12.92
CA ILE A 96 3.06 8.75 12.06
C ILE A 96 3.39 8.36 10.61
N GLN A 97 4.37 7.48 10.41
CA GLN A 97 4.74 6.99 9.09
C GLN A 97 3.60 6.15 8.48
N ARG A 98 2.89 5.37 9.30
CA ARG A 98 1.73 4.60 8.85
C ARG A 98 0.59 5.51 8.36
N MET A 99 0.35 6.63 9.04
CA MET A 99 -0.62 7.64 8.60
C MET A 99 -0.19 8.33 7.29
N GLN A 100 1.09 8.61 7.12
CA GLN A 100 1.61 9.23 5.88
C GLN A 100 1.54 8.31 4.66
N ASP A 101 1.65 7.00 4.87
CA ASP A 101 1.57 5.97 3.83
C ASP A 101 0.11 5.54 3.55
N LEU A 102 -0.79 5.76 4.51
CA LEU A 102 -2.21 5.42 4.46
C LEU A 102 -2.95 5.93 3.19
N PRO A 103 -2.87 7.21 2.79
CA PRO A 103 -3.65 7.69 1.65
C PRO A 103 -3.26 7.01 0.33
N PHE A 104 -1.98 6.63 0.19
CA PHE A 104 -1.52 5.89 -0.97
C PHE A 104 -2.02 4.44 -0.95
N LEU A 105 -1.85 3.75 0.18
CA LEU A 105 -2.33 2.38 0.35
C LEU A 105 -3.86 2.28 0.17
N LEU A 106 -4.60 3.27 0.68
CA LEU A 106 -6.06 3.34 0.56
C LEU A 106 -6.49 3.64 -0.88
N ARG A 107 -5.89 4.63 -1.56
CA ARG A 107 -6.18 4.91 -2.98
C ARG A 107 -5.92 3.70 -3.87
N ARG A 108 -4.84 2.96 -3.58
CA ARG A 108 -4.50 1.73 -4.27
C ARG A 108 -5.53 0.62 -4.00
N LEU A 109 -5.88 0.38 -2.74
CA LEU A 109 -6.93 -0.58 -2.36
C LEU A 109 -8.27 -0.21 -3.01
N LEU A 110 -8.68 1.06 -2.99
CA LEU A 110 -9.93 1.51 -3.58
C LEU A 110 -9.98 1.27 -5.09
N ARG A 111 -8.87 1.49 -5.80
CA ARG A 111 -8.77 1.21 -7.24
C ARG A 111 -8.80 -0.29 -7.52
N GLU A 112 -8.07 -1.10 -6.75
CA GLU A 112 -8.11 -2.56 -6.84
C GLU A 112 -9.49 -3.14 -6.45
N MET A 113 -10.24 -2.47 -5.57
CA MET A 113 -11.62 -2.84 -5.27
C MET A 113 -12.57 -2.54 -6.43
N MET A 114 -12.35 -1.43 -7.13
CA MET A 114 -13.15 -0.96 -8.27
C MET A 114 -12.88 -1.79 -9.54
N ASP A 115 -11.68 -2.33 -9.71
CA ASP A 115 -11.39 -3.32 -10.75
C ASP A 115 -11.91 -4.72 -10.34
N SER A 116 -12.96 -5.17 -11.03
CA SER A 116 -13.63 -6.45 -10.77
C SER A 116 -12.77 -7.68 -11.15
N GLN A 117 -11.75 -7.51 -12.00
CA GLN A 117 -10.90 -8.60 -12.48
C GLN A 117 -9.74 -8.91 -11.52
N ARG A 118 -10.03 -9.88 -10.63
CA ARG A 118 -9.10 -10.82 -9.96
C ARG A 118 -7.80 -10.26 -9.38
N THR A 119 -7.76 -10.06 -8.07
CA THR A 119 -6.51 -10.18 -7.28
C THR A 119 -6.74 -10.24 -5.76
N LEU A 120 -7.78 -9.63 -5.19
CA LEU A 120 -7.97 -9.69 -3.74
C LEU A 120 -8.57 -11.03 -3.28
N PRO A 121 -7.98 -11.72 -2.27
CA PRO A 121 -8.62 -12.84 -1.60
C PRO A 121 -10.06 -12.49 -1.20
N LEU A 122 -11.03 -13.33 -1.58
CA LEU A 122 -12.47 -13.18 -1.29
C LEU A 122 -12.74 -12.80 0.17
N VAL A 123 -11.93 -13.30 1.10
CA VAL A 123 -12.00 -13.02 2.55
C VAL A 123 -11.78 -11.54 2.88
N ILE A 124 -10.88 -10.84 2.18
CA ILE A 124 -10.63 -9.41 2.41
C ILE A 124 -11.77 -8.58 1.85
N ARG A 125 -12.24 -8.92 0.63
CA ARG A 125 -13.44 -8.29 0.06
C ARG A 125 -14.62 -8.45 1.02
N ALA A 126 -14.88 -9.67 1.50
CA ALA A 126 -15.93 -9.94 2.47
C ALA A 126 -15.74 -9.15 3.78
N ARG A 127 -14.53 -9.12 4.36
CA ARG A 127 -14.27 -8.33 5.58
C ARG A 127 -14.48 -6.83 5.38
N VAL A 128 -14.08 -6.28 4.24
CA VAL A 128 -14.30 -4.87 3.92
C VAL A 128 -15.79 -4.58 3.72
N TYR A 129 -16.51 -5.42 2.97
CA TYR A 129 -17.96 -5.27 2.81
C TYR A 129 -18.70 -5.39 4.14
N ILE A 130 -18.35 -6.35 4.99
CA ILE A 130 -18.93 -6.52 6.33
C ILE A 130 -18.65 -5.28 7.19
N ALA A 131 -17.42 -4.76 7.21
CA ALA A 131 -17.08 -3.55 7.95
C ALA A 131 -17.85 -2.32 7.44
N MET A 132 -17.98 -2.17 6.12
CA MET A 132 -18.78 -1.11 5.50
C MET A 132 -20.27 -1.23 5.85
N ILE A 133 -20.83 -2.45 5.76
CA ILE A 133 -22.23 -2.71 6.10
C ILE A 133 -22.48 -2.46 7.59
N LEU A 134 -21.60 -2.93 8.49
CA LEU A 134 -21.71 -2.69 9.93
C LEU A 134 -21.62 -1.19 10.27
N SER A 135 -20.74 -0.45 9.60
CA SER A 135 -20.64 1.00 9.76
C SER A 135 -21.91 1.71 9.27
N VAL A 136 -22.48 1.29 8.13
CA VAL A 136 -23.76 1.84 7.64
C VAL A 136 -24.92 1.46 8.56
N VAL A 137 -24.96 0.22 9.06
CA VAL A 137 -25.98 -0.23 10.02
C VAL A 137 -25.89 0.53 11.33
N TYR A 138 -24.68 0.83 11.80
CA TYR A 138 -24.47 1.67 12.98
C TYR A 138 -25.02 3.09 12.73
N ILE A 139 -24.63 3.73 11.62
CA ILE A 139 -25.08 5.11 11.26
C ILE A 139 -26.60 5.20 11.06
N VAL A 140 -27.25 4.15 10.53
CA VAL A 140 -28.69 4.15 10.18
C VAL A 140 -29.56 3.58 11.31
N SER A 141 -28.96 2.94 12.33
CA SER A 141 -29.69 2.34 13.43
C SER A 141 -30.23 3.44 14.36
N PRO A 142 -31.55 3.55 14.56
CA PRO A 142 -32.17 4.54 15.46
C PRO A 142 -31.97 4.22 16.96
N ILE A 143 -31.01 3.36 17.28
CA ILE A 143 -30.66 2.91 18.63
C ILE A 143 -29.23 3.38 18.90
N ASP A 144 -29.04 4.70 18.94
CA ASP A 144 -27.89 5.26 19.63
C ASP A 144 -28.09 5.05 21.13
N ILE A 145 -27.07 4.49 21.79
CA ILE A 145 -27.01 4.33 23.26
C ILE A 145 -27.06 5.70 23.98
N ILE A 146 -26.91 6.81 23.24
CA ILE A 146 -26.98 8.18 23.75
C ILE A 146 -28.07 8.91 22.97
N PRO A 147 -29.14 9.42 23.60
CA PRO A 147 -30.18 10.15 22.90
C PRO A 147 -29.59 11.41 22.28
N GLU A 148 -29.61 11.49 20.96
CA GLU A 148 -29.06 12.56 20.11
C GLU A 148 -29.58 13.97 20.46
N GLY A 149 -30.63 14.07 21.28
CA GLY A 149 -31.23 15.34 21.71
C GLY A 149 -30.42 16.14 22.74
N VAL A 150 -29.39 15.58 23.39
CA VAL A 150 -28.69 16.27 24.50
C VAL A 150 -27.21 16.59 24.21
N LEU A 151 -26.55 15.85 23.31
CA LEU A 151 -25.10 15.95 23.08
C LEU A 151 -24.72 15.70 21.60
N GLY A 152 -25.37 16.40 20.66
CA GLY A 152 -25.19 16.17 19.21
C GLY A 152 -23.74 16.26 18.67
N VAL A 153 -22.80 16.88 19.38
CA VAL A 153 -21.36 16.89 19.02
C VAL A 153 -20.66 15.57 19.39
N VAL A 154 -21.13 14.89 20.45
CA VAL A 154 -20.53 13.64 20.96
C VAL A 154 -20.92 12.45 20.08
N GLY A 155 -22.15 12.40 19.57
CA GLY A 155 -22.57 11.38 18.59
C GLY A 155 -21.75 11.47 17.30
N LEU A 156 -21.60 12.69 16.76
CA LEU A 156 -20.80 12.93 15.56
C LEU A 156 -19.31 12.58 15.74
N LEU A 157 -18.79 12.69 16.96
CA LEU A 157 -17.44 12.26 17.32
C LEU A 157 -17.31 10.73 17.35
N ASP A 158 -18.33 10.02 17.86
CA ASP A 158 -18.36 8.55 17.91
C ASP A 158 -18.43 7.94 16.50
N ASP A 159 -19.28 8.50 15.63
CA ASP A 159 -19.34 8.16 14.20
C ASP A 159 -17.98 8.34 13.49
N LEU A 160 -17.32 9.47 13.73
CA LEU A 160 -16.00 9.78 13.17
C LEU A 160 -14.94 8.79 13.68
N LEU A 161 -14.99 8.41 14.96
CA LEU A 161 -14.09 7.44 15.57
C LEU A 161 -14.30 6.05 14.99
N ILE A 162 -15.54 5.60 14.83
CA ILE A 162 -15.88 4.29 14.27
C ILE A 162 -15.45 4.21 12.81
N ALA A 163 -15.74 5.26 12.02
CA ALA A 163 -15.26 5.34 10.64
C ALA A 163 -13.72 5.27 10.57
N LEU A 164 -13.03 6.03 11.41
CA LEU A 164 -11.56 6.03 11.48
C LEU A 164 -11.00 4.65 11.84
N ILE A 165 -11.58 3.97 12.84
CA ILE A 165 -11.17 2.62 13.25
C ILE A 165 -11.38 1.62 12.10
N CYS A 166 -12.53 1.68 11.41
CA CYS A 166 -12.80 0.86 10.24
C CYS A 166 -11.75 1.09 9.13
N PHE A 167 -11.46 2.36 8.79
CA PHE A 167 -10.44 2.69 7.78
C PHE A 167 -9.05 2.17 8.16
N LEU A 168 -8.65 2.33 9.43
CA LEU A 168 -7.36 1.83 9.91
C LEU A 168 -7.28 0.30 9.87
N HIS A 169 -8.38 -0.39 10.22
CA HIS A 169 -8.45 -1.85 10.17
C HIS A 169 -8.34 -2.38 8.74
N VAL A 170 -9.08 -1.79 7.80
CA VAL A 170 -9.03 -2.13 6.37
C VAL A 170 -7.62 -1.91 5.81
N ALA A 171 -6.99 -0.78 6.14
CA ALA A 171 -5.64 -0.50 5.68
C ALA A 171 -4.59 -1.46 6.26
N ALA A 172 -4.74 -1.87 7.53
CA ALA A 172 -3.86 -2.86 8.14
C ALA A 172 -3.99 -4.24 7.49
N LEU A 173 -5.22 -4.68 7.20
CA LEU A 173 -5.50 -5.93 6.48
C LEU A 173 -4.95 -5.90 5.05
N TYR A 174 -5.09 -4.78 4.35
CA TYR A 174 -4.55 -4.67 3.00
C TYR A 174 -3.03 -4.71 2.98
N ARG A 175 -2.39 -4.04 3.95
CA ARG A 175 -0.93 -4.08 4.08
C ARG A 175 -0.42 -5.48 4.36
N SER A 176 -1.10 -6.28 5.19
CA SER A 176 -0.69 -7.67 5.45
C SER A 176 -0.82 -8.55 4.21
N VAL A 177 -1.82 -8.31 3.37
CA VAL A 177 -2.06 -9.06 2.13
C VAL A 177 -1.07 -8.70 1.04
N LEU A 178 -0.78 -7.40 0.88
CA LEU A 178 0.28 -6.94 -0.02
C LEU A 178 1.64 -7.49 0.40
N TYR A 179 1.91 -7.50 1.71
CA TYR A 179 3.12 -8.10 2.24
C TYR A 179 3.18 -9.59 1.88
N PHE A 180 2.13 -10.37 2.15
CA PHE A 180 2.11 -11.81 1.83
C PHE A 180 2.27 -12.09 0.32
N ARG A 181 1.68 -11.26 -0.55
CA ARG A 181 1.77 -11.43 -2.02
C ARG A 181 3.12 -11.05 -2.61
N HIS A 182 3.82 -10.09 -2.02
CA HIS A 182 5.06 -9.53 -2.59
C HIS A 182 6.32 -9.80 -1.74
N ALA A 183 6.20 -10.43 -0.57
CA ALA A 183 7.34 -10.89 0.24
C ALA A 183 7.81 -12.32 -0.14
N GLY A 184 7.06 -13.01 -0.99
CA GLY A 184 7.33 -14.39 -1.41
C GLY A 184 7.12 -15.40 -0.28
N SER A 185 6.61 -16.58 -0.65
CA SER A 185 6.74 -17.78 0.18
C SER A 185 8.20 -18.15 0.39
#